data_AF-A0A521YGI9-F1
#
_entry.id   AF-A0A521YGI9-F1
#
_cell.length_a   1.000
_cell.length_b   1.000
_cell.length_c   1.000
_cell.angle_alpha   90.00
_cell.angle_beta   90.00
_cell.angle_gamma   90.00
#
_symmetry.space_group_name_H-M   'P 1'
#
loop_
_entity.id
_entity.type
_entity.pdbx_description
1 polymer ?
#
loop_
_entity_poly.entity_id
_entity_poly.type
_entity_poly.pdbx_seq_one_letter_code
_entity_poly.pdbx_strand_id
1 'polypeptide(L)'
;MNVFRLLLGLLLITLASSVAAQYPEKPILVIVPYGAGSADVVARLVAKKITENTGKTVIVENKSGAGGRIGLEAAARSTADGYTFVITDSGYVLLPTLYPNLTWDPKDLVPVTLVLRMPFVLTMGADKRITSLSELISRAKANPGKLNYGSAGVGGANHIVTELFKHEAGVEITHVPYRGMGEAMQALLAGQVDVLISTIAVASSNLRSGRVVGLVVPSKERSPALPNVPSSAEAGLARFAISNWLGVLAPKGTPVGAIDWMQRQVAAAVASPDIKQRFASLAVEGSGMPTSEYAQFLKSEEQRWGDVVRFAGIKPE
;
A
#
# COMPACT_ATOMS: atom_id res chain seq x y z
N MET A 1 -36.96 36.07 50.07
CA MET A 1 -36.91 34.62 49.76
C MET A 1 -37.02 34.29 48.26
N ASN A 2 -37.37 35.24 47.38
CA ASN A 2 -37.56 34.97 45.93
C ASN A 2 -36.34 35.26 45.06
N VAL A 3 -35.40 36.10 45.51
CA VAL A 3 -34.18 36.45 44.74
C VAL A 3 -33.15 35.30 44.77
N PHE A 4 -33.07 34.56 45.87
CA PHE A 4 -32.15 33.43 46.02
C PHE A 4 -32.57 32.22 45.16
N ARG A 5 -33.88 32.05 44.89
CA ARG A 5 -34.40 31.02 43.98
C ARG A 5 -34.17 31.37 42.50
N LEU A 6 -34.18 32.66 42.14
CA LEU A 6 -33.87 33.11 40.77
C LEU A 6 -32.36 32.96 40.44
N LEU A 7 -31.48 33.21 41.40
CA LEU A 7 -30.03 33.03 41.22
C LEU A 7 -29.61 31.56 41.12
N LEU A 8 -30.30 30.65 41.81
CA LEU A 8 -30.05 29.21 41.71
C LEU A 8 -30.53 28.61 40.37
N GLY A 9 -31.58 29.18 39.78
CA GLY A 9 -32.08 28.77 38.46
C GLY A 9 -31.17 29.20 37.30
N LEU A 10 -30.47 30.33 37.42
CA LEU A 10 -29.56 30.82 36.38
C LEU A 10 -28.21 30.08 36.35
N LEU A 11 -27.79 29.48 37.48
CA LEU A 11 -26.53 28.73 37.59
C LEU A 11 -26.62 27.31 37.01
N LEU A 12 -27.82 26.74 36.87
CA LEU A 12 -28.05 25.40 36.32
C LEU A 12 -28.06 25.37 34.79
N ILE A 13 -28.24 26.51 34.11
CA ILE A 13 -28.25 26.59 32.64
C ILE A 13 -26.82 26.71 32.06
N THR A 14 -25.84 27.14 32.86
CA THR A 14 -24.42 27.25 32.45
C THR A 14 -23.61 25.97 32.60
N LEU A 15 -24.21 24.89 33.12
CA LEU A 15 -23.58 23.56 33.29
C LEU A 15 -23.98 22.55 32.21
N ALA A 16 -24.68 22.98 31.16
CA ALA A 16 -24.67 22.27 29.88
C ALA A 16 -23.31 22.48 29.20
N SER A 17 -22.23 22.13 29.90
CA SER A 17 -20.96 21.79 29.30
C SER A 17 -21.27 20.86 28.15
N SER A 18 -20.87 21.24 26.94
CA SER A 18 -20.92 20.36 25.79
C SER A 18 -20.25 19.05 26.21
N VAL A 19 -21.04 18.03 26.52
CA VAL A 19 -20.59 16.65 26.41
C VAL A 19 -20.44 16.50 24.91
N ALA A 20 -19.30 16.95 24.38
CA ALA A 20 -18.93 16.68 23.02
C ALA A 20 -18.96 15.17 22.93
N ALA A 21 -19.99 14.66 22.24
CA ALA A 21 -20.13 13.28 21.83
C ALA A 21 -18.74 12.72 21.54
N GLN A 22 -18.25 11.80 22.39
CA GLN A 22 -16.88 11.34 22.31
C GLN A 22 -16.76 10.40 21.11
N TYR A 23 -16.55 10.98 19.94
CA TYR A 23 -16.35 10.26 18.70
C TYR A 23 -15.22 9.23 18.87
N PRO A 24 -15.41 7.99 18.38
CA PRO A 24 -16.64 7.43 17.79
C PRO A 24 -17.65 6.93 18.83
N GLU A 25 -18.94 7.05 18.52
CA GLU A 25 -20.06 6.57 19.36
C GLU A 25 -20.62 5.20 18.91
N LYS A 26 -20.35 4.81 17.67
CA LYS A 26 -20.69 3.51 17.08
C LYS A 26 -19.46 2.90 16.41
N PRO A 27 -19.45 1.59 16.09
CA PRO A 27 -18.32 0.98 15.40
C PRO A 27 -17.98 1.70 14.09
N ILE A 28 -16.69 1.85 13.81
CA ILE A 28 -16.19 2.36 12.53
C ILE A 28 -16.00 1.20 11.57
N LEU A 29 -16.41 1.37 10.32
CA LEU A 29 -16.18 0.42 9.23
C LEU A 29 -14.93 0.82 8.43
N VAL A 30 -14.04 -0.14 8.22
CA VAL A 30 -12.94 -0.05 7.25
C VAL A 30 -13.19 -1.06 6.14
N ILE A 31 -13.45 -0.54 4.94
CA ILE A 31 -13.59 -1.34 3.73
C ILE A 31 -12.19 -1.73 3.25
N VAL A 32 -11.99 -3.03 2.99
CA VAL A 32 -10.84 -3.55 2.25
C VAL A 32 -11.33 -3.98 0.88
N PRO A 33 -10.94 -3.31 -0.22
CA PRO A 33 -11.49 -3.57 -1.55
C PRO A 33 -10.94 -4.85 -2.21
N TYR A 34 -10.25 -5.69 -1.45
CA TYR A 34 -9.57 -6.88 -1.94
C TYR A 34 -10.01 -8.12 -1.14
N GLY A 35 -9.79 -9.31 -1.72
CA GLY A 35 -9.97 -10.57 -1.00
C GLY A 35 -8.98 -10.71 0.17
N ALA A 36 -9.11 -11.79 0.94
CA ALA A 36 -8.18 -12.10 2.02
C ALA A 36 -6.73 -12.12 1.49
N GLY A 37 -5.84 -11.38 2.14
CA GLY A 37 -4.49 -11.13 1.66
C GLY A 37 -3.77 -10.08 2.50
N SER A 38 -2.69 -9.50 1.97
CA SER A 38 -1.84 -8.58 2.74
C SER A 38 -2.60 -7.35 3.26
N ALA A 39 -3.44 -6.73 2.43
CA ALA A 39 -4.27 -5.60 2.84
C ALA A 39 -5.24 -5.96 3.98
N ASP A 40 -5.92 -7.11 3.87
CA ASP A 40 -6.84 -7.61 4.90
C ASP A 40 -6.13 -7.90 6.23
N VAL A 41 -5.00 -8.61 6.19
CA VAL A 41 -4.20 -8.93 7.37
C VAL A 41 -3.77 -7.65 8.10
N VAL A 42 -3.27 -6.66 7.36
CA VAL A 42 -2.82 -5.38 7.93
C VAL A 42 -4.00 -4.60 8.48
N ALA A 43 -5.11 -4.50 7.75
CA ALA A 43 -6.33 -3.84 8.18
C ALA A 43 -6.81 -4.40 9.52
N ARG A 44 -6.89 -5.73 9.64
CA ARG A 44 -7.35 -6.42 10.85
C ARG A 44 -6.38 -6.25 12.01
N LEU A 45 -5.07 -6.30 11.77
CA LEU A 45 -4.05 -6.05 12.82
C LEU A 45 -4.17 -4.63 13.37
N VAL A 46 -4.26 -3.63 12.50
CA VAL A 46 -4.39 -2.22 12.90
C VAL A 46 -5.74 -1.99 13.59
N ALA A 47 -6.85 -2.47 13.03
CA ALA A 47 -8.18 -2.33 13.61
C ALA A 47 -8.28 -2.95 15.01
N LYS A 48 -7.72 -4.16 15.19
CA LYS A 48 -7.61 -4.81 16.50
C LYS A 48 -6.81 -3.94 17.47
N LYS A 49 -5.65 -3.41 17.04
CA LYS A 49 -4.82 -2.58 17.91
C LYS A 49 -5.48 -1.27 18.31
N ILE A 50 -6.20 -0.63 17.39
CA ILE A 50 -7.00 0.56 17.69
C ILE A 50 -8.07 0.23 18.74
N THR A 51 -8.75 -0.91 18.59
CA THR A 51 -9.77 -1.37 19.54
C THR A 51 -9.16 -1.62 20.93
N GLU A 52 -8.00 -2.29 21.00
CA GLU A 52 -7.27 -2.53 22.25
C GLU A 52 -6.84 -1.22 22.93
N ASN A 53 -6.37 -0.23 22.16
CA ASN A 53 -5.85 1.02 22.69
C ASN A 53 -6.95 1.99 23.16
N THR A 54 -8.13 1.93 22.55
CA THR A 54 -9.17 2.97 22.72
C THR A 54 -10.49 2.45 23.29
N GLY A 55 -10.71 1.14 23.28
CA GLY A 55 -12.02 0.53 23.53
C GLY A 55 -13.06 0.79 22.42
N LYS A 56 -12.68 1.48 21.34
CA LYS A 56 -13.58 1.80 20.23
C LYS A 56 -13.45 0.76 19.12
N THR A 57 -14.58 0.17 18.74
CA THR A 57 -14.59 -0.93 17.75
C THR A 57 -14.32 -0.42 16.34
N VAL A 58 -13.36 -1.06 15.66
CA VAL A 58 -13.12 -0.91 14.23
C VAL A 58 -13.37 -2.26 13.55
N ILE A 59 -14.31 -2.30 12.61
CA ILE A 59 -14.71 -3.49 11.87
C ILE A 59 -14.06 -3.46 10.49
N VAL A 60 -13.55 -4.61 10.03
CA VAL A 60 -12.98 -4.76 8.70
C VAL A 60 -13.90 -5.62 7.83
N GLU A 61 -14.36 -5.06 6.72
CA GLU A 61 -15.19 -5.73 5.73
C GLU A 61 -14.48 -5.79 4.38
N ASN A 62 -14.36 -7.00 3.81
CA ASN A 62 -13.83 -7.17 2.46
C ASN A 62 -14.94 -6.96 1.42
N LYS A 63 -14.74 -6.02 0.50
CA LYS A 63 -15.60 -5.77 -0.65
C LYS A 63 -14.80 -5.91 -1.95
N SER A 64 -14.54 -7.15 -2.35
CA SER A 64 -13.70 -7.49 -3.50
C SER A 64 -14.44 -7.42 -4.84
N GLY A 65 -13.67 -7.32 -5.92
CA GLY A 65 -14.16 -7.41 -7.30
C GLY A 65 -13.66 -6.27 -8.19
N ALA A 66 -13.57 -6.53 -9.50
CA ALA A 66 -13.11 -5.59 -10.53
C ALA A 66 -11.75 -4.90 -10.21
N GLY A 67 -10.80 -5.64 -9.61
CA GLY A 67 -9.51 -5.06 -9.20
C GLY A 67 -9.59 -4.10 -8.00
N GLY A 68 -10.67 -4.19 -7.21
CA GLY A 68 -10.93 -3.34 -6.05
C GLY A 68 -11.86 -2.15 -6.31
N ARG A 69 -12.20 -1.90 -7.58
CA ARG A 69 -13.08 -0.78 -7.96
C ARG A 69 -14.46 -0.84 -7.28
N ILE A 70 -15.03 -2.03 -7.05
CA ILE A 70 -16.32 -2.19 -6.36
C ILE A 70 -16.26 -1.68 -4.92
N GLY A 71 -15.24 -2.09 -4.16
CA GLY A 71 -15.08 -1.65 -2.76
C GLY A 71 -14.75 -0.16 -2.65
N LEU A 72 -13.96 0.37 -3.59
CA LEU A 72 -13.64 1.80 -3.65
C LEU A 72 -14.86 2.65 -4.01
N GLU A 73 -15.68 2.23 -4.98
CA GLU A 73 -16.95 2.88 -5.32
C GLU A 73 -17.91 2.87 -4.12
N ALA A 74 -18.02 1.73 -3.43
CA ALA A 74 -18.84 1.64 -2.22
C ALA A 74 -18.37 2.60 -1.12
N ALA A 75 -17.05 2.74 -0.94
CA ALA A 75 -16.48 3.71 0.00
C ALA A 75 -16.76 5.15 -0.45
N ALA A 76 -16.53 5.49 -1.72
CA ALA A 76 -16.77 6.83 -2.26
C ALA A 76 -18.23 7.26 -2.12
N ARG A 77 -19.17 6.31 -2.22
CA ARG A 77 -20.62 6.55 -2.05
C ARG A 77 -21.12 6.44 -0.62
N SER A 78 -20.26 6.13 0.35
CA SER A 78 -20.65 6.03 1.75
C SER A 78 -20.93 7.41 2.35
N THR A 79 -21.78 7.45 3.38
CA THR A 79 -22.04 8.69 4.14
C THR A 79 -20.73 9.23 4.70
N ALA A 80 -20.47 10.51 4.46
CA ALA A 80 -19.28 11.21 4.93
C ALA A 80 -19.42 11.64 6.40
N ASP A 81 -19.83 10.71 7.29
CA ASP A 81 -20.08 10.97 8.72
C ASP A 81 -18.88 10.56 9.62
N GLY A 82 -17.79 10.09 9.02
CA GLY A 82 -16.62 9.60 9.73
C GLY A 82 -16.68 8.14 10.15
N TYR A 83 -17.75 7.40 9.86
CA TYR A 83 -17.84 5.99 10.28
C TYR A 83 -17.49 4.99 9.17
N THR A 84 -17.12 5.46 7.98
CA THR A 84 -16.63 4.62 6.89
C THR A 84 -15.29 5.13 6.38
N PHE A 85 -14.32 4.23 6.31
CA PHE A 85 -13.01 4.45 5.70
C PHE A 85 -12.70 3.31 4.73
N VAL A 86 -11.68 3.48 3.90
CA VAL A 86 -11.23 2.44 2.97
C VAL A 86 -9.71 2.35 2.96
N ILE A 87 -9.19 1.13 2.94
CA ILE A 87 -7.77 0.88 2.71
C ILE A 87 -7.51 0.72 1.22
N THR A 88 -6.43 1.33 0.76
CA THR A 88 -6.01 1.38 -0.64
C THR A 88 -4.55 0.98 -0.75
N ASP A 89 -4.14 0.56 -1.94
CA ASP A 89 -2.75 0.29 -2.29
C ASP A 89 -2.28 1.14 -3.49
N SER A 90 -1.08 0.89 -4.00
CA SER A 90 -0.54 1.63 -5.16
C SER A 90 -1.40 1.48 -6.43
N GLY A 91 -2.30 0.49 -6.50
CA GLY A 91 -3.26 0.36 -7.60
C GLY A 91 -4.27 1.51 -7.65
N TYR A 92 -4.55 2.15 -6.50
CA TYR A 92 -5.52 3.24 -6.43
C TYR A 92 -5.14 4.44 -7.30
N VAL A 93 -3.87 4.87 -7.25
CA VAL A 93 -3.39 6.04 -8.01
C VAL A 93 -3.34 5.77 -9.52
N LEU A 94 -3.39 4.50 -9.93
CA LEU A 94 -3.41 4.08 -11.32
C LEU A 94 -4.82 4.10 -11.92
N LEU A 95 -5.87 4.07 -11.09
CA LEU A 95 -7.26 3.95 -11.55
C LEU A 95 -7.68 5.01 -12.57
N PRO A 96 -7.40 6.32 -12.39
CA PRO A 96 -7.79 7.34 -13.38
C PRO A 96 -7.12 7.13 -14.74
N THR A 97 -5.88 6.62 -14.74
CA THR A 97 -5.11 6.41 -15.97
C THR A 97 -5.55 5.15 -16.70
N LEU A 98 -5.86 4.09 -15.95
CA LEU A 98 -6.27 2.80 -16.50
C LEU A 98 -7.75 2.81 -16.91
N TYR A 99 -8.63 3.41 -16.12
CA TYR A 99 -10.07 3.35 -16.32
C TYR A 99 -10.65 4.75 -16.55
N PRO A 100 -10.68 5.25 -17.80
CA PRO A 100 -11.20 6.59 -18.08
C PRO A 100 -12.70 6.76 -17.81
N ASN A 101 -13.44 5.64 -17.73
CA ASN A 101 -14.90 5.61 -17.55
C ASN A 101 -15.31 5.02 -16.18
N LEU A 102 -14.75 5.54 -15.08
CA LEU A 102 -15.21 5.17 -13.74
C LEU A 102 -16.61 5.74 -13.46
N THR A 103 -17.42 4.99 -12.72
CA THR A 103 -18.78 5.39 -12.27
C THR A 103 -18.78 6.28 -11.02
N TRP A 104 -17.60 6.71 -10.58
CA TRP A 104 -17.33 7.58 -9.43
C TRP A 104 -16.02 8.34 -9.67
N ASP A 105 -15.84 9.52 -9.06
CA ASP A 105 -14.61 10.30 -9.18
C ASP A 105 -13.64 9.88 -8.06
N PRO A 106 -12.39 9.48 -8.36
CA PRO A 106 -11.35 9.27 -7.35
C PRO A 106 -11.18 10.42 -6.34
N LYS A 107 -11.55 11.65 -6.70
CA LYS A 107 -11.57 12.81 -5.78
C LYS A 107 -12.67 12.74 -4.71
N ASP A 108 -13.61 11.82 -4.82
CA ASP A 108 -14.64 11.55 -3.80
C ASP A 108 -14.07 10.77 -2.60
N LEU A 109 -12.80 10.36 -2.66
CA LEU A 109 -12.05 9.83 -1.53
C LEU A 109 -10.89 10.76 -1.17
N VAL A 110 -10.81 11.15 0.10
CA VAL A 110 -9.80 12.07 0.63
C VAL A 110 -8.78 11.33 1.52
N PRO A 111 -7.50 11.74 1.49
CA PRO A 111 -6.44 11.08 2.27
C PRO A 111 -6.67 11.19 3.77
N VAL A 112 -6.32 10.12 4.50
CA VAL A 112 -6.27 10.09 5.97
C VAL A 112 -4.83 9.84 6.43
N THR A 113 -4.21 8.73 6.02
CA THR A 113 -2.83 8.40 6.42
C THR A 113 -2.24 7.27 5.60
N LEU A 114 -0.91 7.20 5.53
CA LEU A 114 -0.19 6.03 5.05
C LEU A 114 -0.02 5.03 6.21
N VAL A 115 -0.56 3.83 6.08
CA VAL A 115 -0.44 2.78 7.12
C VAL A 115 0.96 2.20 7.11
N LEU A 116 1.43 1.75 5.94
CA LEU A 116 2.72 1.09 5.80
C LEU A 116 3.26 1.16 4.37
N ARG A 117 4.56 0.84 4.25
CA ARG A 117 5.24 0.58 2.98
C ARG A 117 5.58 -0.90 2.85
N MET A 118 5.41 -1.41 1.64
CA MET A 118 5.76 -2.77 1.23
C MET A 118 6.83 -2.70 0.15
N PRO A 119 8.11 -2.67 0.55
CA PRO A 119 9.20 -2.61 -0.41
C PRO A 119 9.18 -3.84 -1.32
N PHE A 120 9.44 -3.60 -2.61
CA PHE A 120 9.73 -4.65 -3.57
C PHE A 120 11.21 -5.05 -3.50
N VAL A 121 11.55 -6.18 -4.11
CA VAL A 121 12.91 -6.60 -4.41
C VAL A 121 12.92 -7.29 -5.76
N LEU A 122 13.87 -6.92 -6.61
CA LEU A 122 14.19 -7.65 -7.83
C LEU A 122 15.08 -8.83 -7.44
N THR A 123 14.60 -10.03 -7.72
CA THR A 123 15.29 -11.28 -7.43
C THR A 123 15.58 -12.06 -8.70
N MET A 124 16.64 -12.86 -8.64
CA MET A 124 17.06 -13.78 -9.70
C MET A 124 17.32 -15.18 -9.11
N GLY A 125 17.08 -16.23 -9.90
CA GLY A 125 17.45 -17.59 -9.52
C GLY A 125 18.96 -17.72 -9.29
N ALA A 126 19.36 -18.37 -8.19
CA ALA A 126 20.78 -18.50 -7.85
C ALA A 126 21.58 -19.34 -8.87
N ASP A 127 20.90 -20.21 -9.64
CA ASP A 127 21.44 -21.03 -10.71
C ASP A 127 22.00 -20.21 -11.88
N LYS A 128 21.53 -18.97 -12.06
CA LYS A 128 21.94 -18.09 -13.17
C LYS A 128 23.32 -17.45 -13.00
N ARG A 129 23.92 -17.54 -11.81
CA ARG A 129 25.23 -16.95 -11.47
C ARG A 129 25.34 -15.46 -11.79
N ILE A 130 24.22 -14.74 -11.77
CA ILE A 130 24.16 -13.28 -11.83
C ILE A 130 23.87 -12.80 -10.41
N THR A 131 24.75 -11.96 -9.87
CA THR A 131 24.72 -11.57 -8.46
C THR A 131 24.57 -10.07 -8.24
N SER A 132 24.61 -9.29 -9.32
CA SER A 132 24.42 -7.84 -9.27
C SER A 132 23.44 -7.35 -10.33
N LEU A 133 22.85 -6.17 -10.08
CA LEU A 133 21.98 -5.52 -11.04
C LEU A 133 22.71 -5.19 -12.36
N SER A 134 23.97 -4.75 -12.29
CA SER A 134 24.77 -4.41 -13.47
C SER A 134 25.04 -5.62 -14.37
N GLU A 135 25.29 -6.79 -13.79
CA GLU A 135 25.42 -8.06 -14.53
C GLU A 135 24.11 -8.43 -15.24
N LEU A 136 22.97 -8.33 -14.54
CA LEU A 136 21.65 -8.56 -15.14
C LEU A 136 21.43 -7.64 -16.35
N ILE A 137 21.63 -6.32 -16.17
CA ILE A 137 21.43 -5.33 -17.23
C ILE A 137 22.35 -5.61 -18.42
N SER A 138 23.63 -5.86 -18.16
CA SER A 138 24.62 -6.15 -19.21
C SER A 138 24.24 -7.41 -19.99
N ARG A 139 23.82 -8.48 -19.29
CA ARG A 139 23.39 -9.74 -19.92
C ARG A 139 22.14 -9.54 -20.76
N ALA A 140 21.14 -8.83 -20.24
CA ALA A 140 19.88 -8.57 -20.93
C ALA A 140 20.08 -7.72 -22.19
N LYS A 141 20.93 -6.68 -22.13
CA LYS A 141 21.28 -5.85 -23.30
C LYS A 141 22.05 -6.62 -24.36
N ALA A 142 22.96 -7.50 -23.95
CA ALA A 142 23.69 -8.34 -24.89
C ALA A 142 22.82 -9.43 -25.54
N ASN A 143 21.67 -9.78 -24.93
CA ASN A 143 20.81 -10.87 -25.38
C ASN A 143 19.32 -10.48 -25.27
N PRO A 144 18.84 -9.51 -26.06
CA PRO A 144 17.46 -9.03 -25.97
C PRO A 144 16.43 -10.16 -26.13
N GLY A 145 15.43 -10.20 -25.24
CA GLY A 145 14.35 -11.20 -25.24
C GLY A 145 14.75 -12.61 -24.80
N LYS A 146 16.03 -12.87 -24.47
CA LYS A 146 16.49 -14.20 -24.01
C LYS A 146 16.24 -14.46 -22.53
N LEU A 147 16.17 -13.41 -21.72
CA LEU A 147 15.74 -13.51 -20.33
C LEU A 147 14.23 -13.31 -20.24
N ASN A 148 13.63 -13.87 -19.20
CA ASN A 148 12.20 -13.72 -18.92
C ASN A 148 11.93 -13.37 -17.44
N TYR A 149 10.70 -12.98 -17.13
CA TYR A 149 10.28 -12.73 -15.75
C TYR A 149 8.88 -13.24 -15.45
N GLY A 150 8.67 -13.65 -14.21
CA GLY A 150 7.37 -14.09 -13.70
C GLY A 150 6.51 -12.94 -13.18
N SER A 151 5.19 -13.12 -13.20
CA SER A 151 4.26 -12.20 -12.55
C SER A 151 3.04 -12.91 -11.96
N ALA A 152 2.30 -12.24 -11.07
CA ALA A 152 0.96 -12.66 -10.65
C ALA A 152 -0.17 -12.43 -11.68
N GLY A 153 0.15 -12.10 -12.93
CA GLY A 153 -0.82 -11.86 -13.99
C GLY A 153 -0.63 -10.51 -14.69
N VAL A 154 -1.24 -10.37 -15.87
CA VAL A 154 -1.25 -9.13 -16.65
C VAL A 154 -1.94 -8.03 -15.84
N GLY A 155 -1.37 -6.82 -15.88
CA GLY A 155 -1.90 -5.65 -15.16
C GLY A 155 -1.69 -5.64 -13.63
N GLY A 156 -1.17 -6.72 -13.03
CA GLY A 156 -0.85 -6.75 -11.59
C GLY A 156 0.31 -5.81 -11.23
N ALA A 157 0.37 -5.35 -9.97
CA ALA A 157 1.40 -4.38 -9.53
C ALA A 157 2.83 -4.81 -9.91
N ASN A 158 3.21 -6.07 -9.68
CA ASN A 158 4.53 -6.60 -10.02
C ASN A 158 4.79 -6.71 -11.54
N HIS A 159 3.75 -6.86 -12.37
CA HIS A 159 3.88 -6.76 -13.83
C HIS A 159 4.26 -5.32 -14.21
N ILE A 160 3.50 -4.33 -13.73
CA ILE A 160 3.73 -2.90 -14.03
C ILE A 160 5.10 -2.44 -13.49
N VAL A 161 5.49 -2.86 -12.28
CA VAL A 161 6.82 -2.56 -11.71
C VAL A 161 7.93 -3.15 -12.59
N THR A 162 7.73 -4.35 -13.16
CA THR A 162 8.75 -4.94 -14.02
C THR A 162 8.83 -4.24 -15.38
N GLU A 163 7.70 -3.78 -15.93
CA GLU A 163 7.70 -2.91 -17.11
C GLU A 163 8.45 -1.59 -16.86
N LEU A 164 8.28 -0.99 -15.68
CA LEU A 164 9.09 0.17 -15.28
C LEU A 164 10.58 -0.16 -15.22
N PHE A 165 10.95 -1.30 -14.64
CA PHE A 165 12.35 -1.73 -14.61
C PHE A 165 12.92 -1.88 -16.02
N LYS A 166 12.21 -2.57 -16.92
CA LYS A 166 12.60 -2.76 -18.33
C LYS A 166 12.90 -1.44 -18.99
N HIS A 167 12.00 -0.47 -18.82
CA HIS A 167 12.15 0.88 -19.34
C HIS A 167 13.38 1.59 -18.76
N GLU A 168 13.48 1.71 -17.43
CA GLU A 168 14.56 2.48 -16.80
C GLU A 168 15.94 1.86 -17.01
N ALA A 169 16.03 0.54 -17.09
CA ALA A 169 17.28 -0.17 -17.36
C ALA A 169 17.60 -0.26 -18.87
N GLY A 170 16.63 0.00 -19.75
CA GLY A 170 16.73 -0.19 -21.19
C GLY A 170 17.01 -1.65 -21.55
N VAL A 171 16.22 -2.58 -21.00
CA VAL A 171 16.37 -4.02 -21.21
C VAL A 171 15.09 -4.65 -21.75
N GLU A 172 15.26 -5.67 -22.58
CA GLU A 172 14.17 -6.48 -23.10
C GLU A 172 14.18 -7.86 -22.43
N ILE A 173 13.21 -8.08 -21.54
CA ILE A 173 12.95 -9.37 -20.90
C ILE A 173 11.48 -9.76 -21.10
N THR A 174 11.24 -11.04 -21.38
CA THR A 174 9.93 -11.57 -21.79
C THR A 174 9.03 -11.84 -20.59
N HIS A 175 7.76 -11.45 -20.67
CA HIS A 175 6.78 -11.67 -19.61
C HIS A 175 6.22 -13.10 -19.61
N VAL A 176 6.14 -13.71 -18.43
CA VAL A 176 5.44 -14.98 -18.20
C VAL A 176 4.41 -14.80 -17.07
N PRO A 177 3.10 -14.77 -17.37
CA PRO A 177 2.06 -14.61 -16.35
C PRO A 177 1.76 -15.92 -15.61
N TYR A 178 1.53 -15.83 -14.30
CA TYR A 178 1.08 -16.91 -13.42
C TYR A 178 -0.18 -16.48 -12.66
N ARG A 179 -0.86 -17.41 -11.98
CA ARG A 179 -2.09 -17.09 -11.22
C ARG A 179 -1.85 -16.36 -9.90
N GLY A 180 -0.58 -16.19 -9.50
CA GLY A 180 -0.19 -15.49 -8.28
C GLY A 180 1.31 -15.51 -8.01
N MET A 181 1.76 -14.71 -7.04
CA MET A 181 3.19 -14.61 -6.70
C MET A 181 3.78 -15.90 -6.11
N GLY A 182 2.96 -16.77 -5.52
CA GLY A 182 3.41 -18.09 -5.06
C GLY A 182 3.83 -18.98 -6.22
N GLU A 183 2.99 -19.09 -7.27
CA GLU A 183 3.31 -19.83 -8.50
C GLU A 183 4.53 -19.23 -9.21
N ALA A 184 4.58 -17.91 -9.37
CA ALA A 184 5.71 -17.23 -10.01
C ALA A 184 7.04 -17.43 -9.24
N MET A 185 7.01 -17.46 -7.91
CA MET A 185 8.19 -17.79 -7.10
C MET A 185 8.63 -19.25 -7.30
N GLN A 186 7.69 -20.20 -7.38
CA GLN A 186 8.06 -21.59 -7.68
C GLN A 186 8.67 -21.74 -9.07
N ALA A 187 8.16 -21.01 -10.06
CA ALA A 187 8.73 -20.96 -11.41
C ALA A 187 10.15 -20.40 -11.41
N LEU A 188 10.42 -19.33 -10.63
CA LEU A 188 11.78 -18.79 -10.46
C LEU A 188 12.71 -19.83 -9.86
N LEU A 189 12.27 -20.51 -8.80
CA LEU A 189 13.03 -21.54 -8.12
C LEU A 189 13.29 -22.79 -8.99
N ALA A 190 12.41 -23.05 -9.96
CA ALA A 190 12.54 -24.13 -10.94
C ALA A 190 13.33 -23.70 -12.19
N GLY A 191 13.78 -22.44 -12.28
CA GLY A 191 14.50 -21.90 -13.43
C GLY A 191 13.63 -21.68 -14.68
N GLN A 192 12.31 -21.74 -14.55
CA GLN A 192 11.36 -21.47 -15.63
C GLN A 192 11.26 -19.98 -15.94
N VAL A 193 11.40 -19.14 -14.90
CA VAL A 193 11.62 -17.71 -15.06
C VAL A 193 12.97 -17.28 -14.48
N ASP A 194 13.61 -16.29 -15.10
CA ASP A 194 14.93 -15.81 -14.68
C ASP A 194 14.85 -14.75 -13.59
N VAL A 195 13.87 -13.83 -13.71
CA VAL A 195 13.71 -12.67 -12.85
C VAL A 195 12.33 -12.65 -12.20
N LEU A 196 12.25 -12.15 -10.97
CA LEU A 196 11.00 -11.88 -10.30
C LEU A 196 11.13 -10.61 -9.46
N ILE A 197 10.23 -9.65 -9.70
CA ILE A 197 10.03 -8.53 -8.77
C ILE A 197 8.84 -8.88 -7.87
N SER A 198 9.10 -8.98 -6.58
CA SER A 198 8.12 -9.36 -5.56
C SER A 198 8.28 -8.51 -4.31
N THR A 199 7.31 -8.51 -3.39
CA THR A 199 7.54 -7.87 -2.09
C THR A 199 8.65 -8.62 -1.33
N ILE A 200 9.42 -7.91 -0.51
CA ILE A 200 10.46 -8.55 0.32
C ILE A 200 9.87 -9.69 1.14
N ALA A 201 8.62 -9.55 1.63
CA ALA A 201 7.89 -10.59 2.35
C ALA A 201 7.89 -11.93 1.60
N VAL A 202 7.49 -11.91 0.32
CA VAL A 202 7.39 -13.09 -0.55
C VAL A 202 8.78 -13.69 -0.83
N ALA A 203 9.78 -12.86 -1.05
CA ALA A 203 11.14 -13.31 -1.34
C ALA A 203 11.92 -13.77 -0.08
N SER A 204 11.52 -13.33 1.12
CA SER A 204 12.37 -13.36 2.31
C SER A 204 12.93 -14.74 2.67
N SER A 205 12.12 -15.80 2.60
CA SER A 205 12.57 -17.17 2.91
C SER A 205 13.58 -17.70 1.89
N ASN A 206 13.36 -17.41 0.62
CA ASN A 206 14.24 -17.84 -0.47
C ASN A 206 15.54 -17.03 -0.51
N LEU A 207 15.48 -15.74 -0.16
CA LEU A 207 16.66 -14.89 0.03
C LEU A 207 17.53 -15.40 1.19
N ARG A 208 16.92 -15.71 2.34
CA ARG A 208 17.65 -16.25 3.51
C ARG A 208 18.30 -17.60 3.25
N SER A 209 17.65 -18.46 2.47
CA SER A 209 18.20 -19.78 2.10
C SER A 209 19.18 -19.75 0.93
N GLY A 210 19.39 -18.58 0.30
CA GLY A 210 20.28 -18.43 -0.85
C GLY A 210 19.77 -19.08 -2.15
N ARG A 211 18.50 -19.49 -2.20
CA ARG A 211 17.89 -20.08 -3.42
C ARG A 211 17.63 -19.03 -4.50
N VAL A 212 17.48 -17.78 -4.09
CA VAL A 212 17.39 -16.61 -4.97
C VAL A 212 18.33 -15.53 -4.47
N VAL A 213 18.80 -14.69 -5.38
CA VAL A 213 19.66 -13.54 -5.08
C VAL A 213 18.86 -12.26 -5.24
N GLY A 214 18.92 -11.36 -4.25
CA GLY A 214 18.32 -10.03 -4.32
C GLY A 214 19.28 -9.06 -5.00
N LEU A 215 18.89 -8.48 -6.13
CA LEU A 215 19.76 -7.64 -6.95
C LEU A 215 19.57 -6.15 -6.64
N VAL A 216 18.33 -5.71 -6.39
CA VAL A 216 18.00 -4.32 -6.07
C VAL A 216 16.66 -4.21 -5.34
N VAL A 217 16.57 -3.28 -4.38
CA VAL A 217 15.31 -2.83 -3.79
C VAL A 217 14.85 -1.59 -4.57
N PRO A 218 13.67 -1.60 -5.21
CA PRO A 218 13.12 -0.45 -5.94
C PRO A 218 12.71 0.68 -4.97
N SER A 219 13.68 1.39 -4.42
CA SER A 219 13.48 2.44 -3.42
C SER A 219 14.59 3.49 -3.51
N LYS A 220 14.38 4.62 -2.82
CA LYS A 220 15.39 5.67 -2.68
C LYS A 220 16.51 5.22 -1.74
N GLU A 221 16.13 4.55 -0.64
CA GLU A 221 17.04 4.09 0.41
C GLU A 221 16.99 2.56 0.53
N ARG A 222 18.03 1.95 1.10
CA ARG A 222 18.05 0.50 1.34
C ARG A 222 16.91 0.10 2.27
N SER A 223 16.37 -1.09 2.05
CA SER A 223 15.43 -1.67 3.02
C SER A 223 16.21 -2.19 4.25
N PRO A 224 15.80 -1.83 5.48
CA PRO A 224 16.38 -2.43 6.69
C PRO A 224 16.24 -3.96 6.74
N ALA A 225 15.25 -4.52 6.03
CA ALA A 225 15.06 -5.96 5.92
C ALA A 225 16.09 -6.65 5.00
N LEU A 226 16.75 -5.89 4.11
CA LEU A 226 17.76 -6.37 3.17
C LEU A 226 18.93 -5.37 3.09
N PRO A 227 19.67 -5.14 4.18
CA PRO A 227 20.69 -4.08 4.23
C PRO A 227 21.84 -4.28 3.24
N ASN A 228 22.06 -5.52 2.80
CA ASN A 228 23.11 -5.86 1.82
C ASN A 228 22.68 -5.66 0.37
N VAL A 229 21.38 -5.54 0.09
CA VAL A 229 20.85 -5.31 -1.26
C VAL A 229 20.78 -3.80 -1.51
N PRO A 230 21.37 -3.28 -2.60
CA PRO A 230 21.36 -1.85 -2.88
C PRO A 230 19.95 -1.32 -3.17
N SER A 231 19.75 -0.04 -2.89
CA SER A 231 18.57 0.66 -3.39
C SER A 231 18.69 0.93 -4.89
N SER A 232 17.58 1.14 -5.59
CA SER A 232 17.60 1.53 -7.01
C SER A 232 18.33 2.85 -7.25
N ALA A 233 18.28 3.79 -6.29
CA ALA A 233 19.02 5.04 -6.39
C ALA A 233 20.53 4.82 -6.31
N GLU A 234 20.99 3.97 -5.37
CA GLU A 234 22.41 3.58 -5.27
C GLU A 234 22.88 2.80 -6.51
N ALA A 235 22.01 1.99 -7.10
CA ALA A 235 22.31 1.17 -8.26
C ALA A 235 22.19 1.92 -9.61
N GLY A 236 22.03 3.25 -9.60
CA GLY A 236 21.98 4.09 -10.80
C GLY A 236 20.63 4.14 -11.52
N LEU A 237 19.56 3.61 -10.93
CA LEU A 237 18.19 3.63 -11.44
C LEU A 237 17.24 4.41 -10.53
N ALA A 238 17.56 5.67 -10.20
CA ALA A 238 16.78 6.47 -9.25
C ALA A 238 15.28 6.62 -9.61
N ARG A 239 14.94 6.60 -10.90
CA ARG A 239 13.54 6.65 -11.38
C ARG A 239 12.78 5.33 -11.20
N PHE A 240 13.49 4.23 -10.91
CA PHE A 240 12.93 2.93 -10.53
C PHE A 240 12.69 2.79 -9.01
N ALA A 241 12.73 3.88 -8.23
CA ALA A 241 12.52 3.85 -6.78
C ALA A 241 11.05 3.63 -6.31
N ILE A 242 10.39 2.54 -6.70
CA ILE A 242 8.94 2.33 -6.52
C ILE A 242 8.59 1.29 -5.45
N SER A 243 7.70 1.62 -4.52
CA SER A 243 7.24 0.69 -3.47
C SER A 243 5.74 0.49 -3.55
N ASN A 244 5.25 -0.69 -3.17
CA ASN A 244 3.84 -0.80 -2.82
C ASN A 244 3.62 -0.21 -1.41
N TRP A 245 2.39 0.11 -1.09
CA TRP A 245 2.01 0.74 0.15
C TRP A 245 0.57 0.42 0.50
N LEU A 246 0.18 0.66 1.75
CA LEU A 246 -1.22 0.67 2.16
C LEU A 246 -1.54 2.01 2.81
N GLY A 247 -2.64 2.63 2.40
CA GLY A 247 -3.08 3.90 2.96
C GLY A 247 -4.59 3.94 3.16
N VAL A 248 -5.03 4.79 4.08
CA VAL A 248 -6.45 4.98 4.44
C VAL A 248 -6.99 6.22 3.77
N LEU A 249 -8.15 6.11 3.14
CA LEU A 249 -8.95 7.21 2.62
C LEU A 249 -10.31 7.26 3.32
N ALA A 250 -10.99 8.40 3.23
CA ALA A 250 -12.35 8.61 3.72
C ALA A 250 -13.23 9.23 2.61
N PRO A 251 -14.56 9.08 2.66
CA PRO A 251 -15.46 9.82 1.77
C PRO A 251 -15.22 11.33 1.85
N LYS A 252 -15.30 12.02 0.71
CA LYS A 252 -15.21 13.47 0.63
C LYS A 252 -16.34 14.11 1.45
N GLY A 253 -15.96 15.09 2.28
CA GLY A 253 -16.89 15.74 3.22
C GLY A 253 -16.85 15.17 4.64
N THR A 254 -16.06 14.10 4.88
CA THR A 254 -15.86 13.55 6.22
C THR A 254 -15.34 14.64 7.18
N PRO A 255 -15.91 14.79 8.40
CA PRO A 255 -15.46 15.78 9.35
C PRO A 255 -13.97 15.66 9.67
N VAL A 256 -13.28 16.80 9.72
CA VAL A 256 -11.83 16.86 10.01
C VAL A 256 -11.50 16.14 11.32
N GLY A 257 -12.34 16.28 12.35
CA GLY A 257 -12.13 15.58 13.64
C GLY A 257 -12.13 14.04 13.52
N ALA A 258 -12.92 13.47 12.60
CA ALA A 258 -12.94 12.03 12.34
C ALA A 258 -11.70 11.56 11.56
N ILE A 259 -11.25 12.36 10.58
CA ILE A 259 -9.99 12.14 9.85
C ILE A 259 -8.82 12.16 10.83
N ASP A 260 -8.72 13.21 11.66
CA ASP A 260 -7.65 13.37 12.65
C ASP A 260 -7.66 12.25 13.68
N TRP A 261 -8.84 11.82 14.14
CA TRP A 261 -8.95 10.70 15.04
C TRP A 261 -8.41 9.42 14.39
N MET A 262 -8.85 9.10 13.17
CA MET A 262 -8.40 7.89 12.47
C MET A 262 -6.90 7.92 12.18
N GLN A 263 -6.37 9.05 11.71
CA GLN A 263 -4.94 9.24 11.47
C GLN A 263 -4.15 8.97 12.76
N ARG A 264 -4.53 9.60 13.88
CA ARG A 264 -3.86 9.42 15.18
C ARG A 264 -3.89 7.97 15.64
N GLN A 265 -5.04 7.30 15.50
CA GLN A 265 -5.17 5.91 15.95
C GLN A 265 -4.36 4.94 15.09
N VAL A 266 -4.33 5.13 13.77
CA VAL A 266 -3.47 4.34 12.88
C VAL A 266 -2.00 4.60 13.21
N ALA A 267 -1.58 5.85 13.37
CA ALA A 267 -0.20 6.19 13.72
C ALA A 267 0.24 5.57 15.06
N ALA A 268 -0.61 5.63 16.08
CA ALA A 268 -0.35 5.00 17.37
C ALA A 268 -0.29 3.47 17.28
N ALA A 269 -1.19 2.87 16.49
CA ALA A 269 -1.22 1.41 16.28
C ALA A 269 0.06 0.92 15.59
N VAL A 270 0.48 1.53 14.48
CA VAL A 270 1.69 1.09 13.75
C VAL A 270 2.98 1.40 14.51
N ALA A 271 2.95 2.34 15.46
CA ALA A 271 4.06 2.64 16.32
C ALA A 271 4.23 1.65 17.50
N SER A 272 3.22 0.81 17.79
CA SER A 272 3.25 -0.07 18.95
C SER A 272 4.30 -1.19 18.81
N PRO A 273 4.95 -1.62 19.91
CA PRO A 273 6.04 -2.61 19.83
C PRO A 273 5.62 -3.93 19.17
N ASP A 274 4.44 -4.44 19.51
CA ASP A 274 3.88 -5.69 18.99
C ASP A 274 3.57 -5.59 17.48
N ILE A 275 3.02 -4.45 17.03
CA ILE A 275 2.76 -4.22 15.60
C ILE A 275 4.07 -4.03 14.84
N LYS A 276 5.05 -3.30 15.39
CA LYS A 276 6.39 -3.18 14.80
C LYS A 276 7.05 -4.54 14.64
N GLN A 277 7.00 -5.41 15.65
CA GLN A 277 7.54 -6.76 15.57
C GLN A 277 6.82 -7.59 14.51
N ARG A 278 5.49 -7.50 14.44
CA ARG A 278 4.70 -8.20 13.42
C ARG A 278 5.03 -7.70 12.02
N PHE A 279 5.15 -6.39 11.83
CA PHE A 279 5.52 -5.77 10.55
C PHE A 279 6.94 -6.16 10.12
N ALA A 280 7.90 -6.17 11.05
CA ALA A 280 9.25 -6.68 10.77
C ALA A 280 9.24 -8.15 10.32
N SER A 281 8.42 -9.01 10.96
CA SER A 281 8.27 -10.41 10.54
C SER A 281 7.66 -10.58 9.14
N LEU A 282 6.91 -9.58 8.70
CA LEU A 282 6.31 -9.50 7.36
C LEU A 282 7.18 -8.71 6.37
N ALA A 283 8.36 -8.23 6.79
CA ALA A 283 9.24 -7.36 6.00
C ALA A 283 8.51 -6.12 5.42
N VAL A 284 7.63 -5.52 6.22
CA VAL A 284 6.93 -4.27 5.92
C VAL A 284 7.27 -3.22 6.97
N GLU A 285 7.11 -1.95 6.64
CA GLU A 285 7.44 -0.83 7.53
C GLU A 285 6.20 0.02 7.80
N GLY A 286 5.83 0.14 9.07
CA GLY A 286 4.73 1.02 9.48
C GLY A 286 5.09 2.48 9.27
N SER A 287 4.12 3.29 8.82
CA SER A 287 4.34 4.71 8.54
C SER A 287 3.58 5.61 9.51
N GLY A 288 2.24 5.60 9.48
CA GLY A 288 1.42 6.52 10.27
C GLY A 288 1.54 7.98 9.81
N MET A 289 1.87 8.18 8.53
CA MET A 289 2.16 9.50 7.94
C MET A 289 1.03 10.52 8.23
N PRO A 290 1.36 11.78 8.56
CA PRO A 290 0.36 12.84 8.69
C PRO A 290 -0.48 13.00 7.42
N THR A 291 -1.74 13.43 7.59
CA THR A 291 -2.71 13.57 6.49
C THR A 291 -2.20 14.42 5.34
N SER A 292 -1.56 15.56 5.65
CA SER A 292 -1.02 16.50 4.66
C SER A 292 0.14 15.91 3.86
N GLU A 293 1.04 15.20 4.51
CA GLU A 293 2.15 14.49 3.86
C GLU A 293 1.63 13.34 3.00
N TYR A 294 0.61 12.61 3.46
CA TYR A 294 0.01 11.54 2.68
C TYR A 294 -0.69 12.07 1.42
N ALA A 295 -1.33 13.24 1.51
CA ALA A 295 -1.89 13.92 0.34
C ALA A 295 -0.81 14.28 -0.70
N GLN A 296 0.36 14.75 -0.26
CA GLN A 296 1.50 15.03 -1.16
C GLN A 296 2.06 13.74 -1.75
N PHE A 297 2.17 12.68 -0.94
CA PHE A 297 2.61 11.36 -1.38
C PHE A 297 1.70 10.81 -2.49
N LEU A 298 0.38 10.84 -2.32
CA LEU A 298 -0.56 10.38 -3.35
C LEU A 298 -0.43 11.15 -4.67
N LYS A 299 -0.27 12.48 -4.62
CA LYS A 299 -0.03 13.29 -5.82
C LYS A 299 1.26 12.90 -6.54
N SER A 300 2.33 12.65 -5.77
CA SER A 300 3.61 12.23 -6.35
C SER A 300 3.54 10.84 -6.96
N GLU A 301 2.78 9.93 -6.35
CA GLU A 301 2.57 8.58 -6.86
C GLU A 301 1.69 8.60 -8.11
N GLU A 302 0.61 9.38 -8.14
CA GLU A 302 -0.24 9.56 -9.34
C GLU A 302 0.56 10.06 -10.54
N GLN A 303 1.35 11.12 -10.37
CA GLN A 303 2.19 11.65 -11.43
C GLN A 303 3.17 10.58 -11.93
N ARG A 304 3.88 9.95 -11.00
CA ARG A 304 4.89 8.95 -11.33
C ARG A 304 4.29 7.77 -12.08
N TRP A 305 3.24 7.16 -11.54
CA TRP A 305 2.62 5.97 -12.10
C TRP A 305 1.86 6.26 -13.40
N GLY A 306 1.26 7.45 -13.53
CA GLY A 306 0.65 7.91 -14.77
C GLY A 306 1.66 8.05 -15.91
N ASP A 307 2.88 8.51 -15.61
CA ASP A 307 3.99 8.51 -16.57
C ASP A 307 4.37 7.08 -16.96
N VAL A 308 4.57 6.18 -15.99
CA VAL A 308 4.91 4.77 -16.26
C VAL A 308 3.89 4.08 -17.18
N VAL A 309 2.60 4.20 -16.89
CA VAL A 309 1.55 3.54 -17.68
C VAL A 309 1.50 4.09 -19.10
N ARG A 310 1.58 5.41 -19.28
CA ARG A 310 1.60 6.04 -20.61
C ARG A 310 2.80 5.60 -21.43
N PHE A 311 3.99 5.53 -20.81
CA PHE A 311 5.21 5.10 -21.48
C PHE A 311 5.23 3.61 -21.81
N ALA A 312 4.75 2.76 -20.89
CA ALA A 312 4.75 1.31 -21.08
C ALA A 312 3.64 0.82 -22.03
N GLY A 313 2.73 1.71 -22.46
CA GLY A 313 1.61 1.33 -23.33
C GLY A 313 0.65 0.33 -22.70
N ILE A 314 0.66 0.21 -21.37
CA ILE A 314 -0.17 -0.74 -20.63
C ILE A 314 -1.61 -0.27 -20.72
N LYS A 315 -2.44 -1.07 -21.37
CA LYS A 315 -3.91 -0.89 -21.40
C LYS A 315 -4.53 -1.93 -20.47
N PRO A 316 -5.57 -1.57 -19.70
CA PRO A 316 -6.41 -2.59 -19.09
C PRO A 316 -7.07 -3.41 -20.21
N GLU A 317 -7.06 -4.73 -20.03
CA GLU A 317 -7.91 -5.64 -20.80
C GLU A 317 -9.38 -5.49 -20.40
#